data_AF-A0A6L7QJW8-F1
#
_entry.id   AF-A0A6L7QJW8-F1
#
_cell.length_a   1.000
_cell.length_b   1.000
_cell.length_c   1.000
_cell.angle_alpha   90.00
_cell.angle_beta   90.00
_cell.angle_gamma   90.00
#
_symmetry.space_group_name_H-M   'P 1'
#
loop_
_entity.id
_entity.type
_entity.pdbx_description
1 polymer ?
#
loop_
_entity_poly.entity_id
_entity_poly.type
_entity_poly.pdbx_seq_one_letter_code
_entity_poly.pdbx_strand_id
1 'polypeptide(L)'
;MERITDLVDIFNADAFAKEVDRLSSAASKADTIAFRTKRTIRDLMQQDPAFYSRFSKLLEDAIRAFREQRLSDAEYLHKVERIAERVRNRTGDDIPAALAHRDVAKAFFGVLQEVFSDHTVQVANVRDIGAMVSLAIDDIVQEHRIVHWTRNTDVQNRMKLAIEDYLFEFMERENLELSFEEIDRILESVLDIARVRYA
;
A
#
# COMPACT_ATOMS: atom_id res chain seq x y z
N MET A 1 3.67 19.96 -34.96
CA MET A 1 2.62 19.89 -33.94
C MET A 1 2.25 18.44 -33.73
N GLU A 2 2.23 18.03 -32.46
CA GLU A 2 1.42 16.95 -31.85
C GLU A 2 1.66 15.51 -32.34
N ARG A 3 1.72 14.50 -31.46
CA ARG A 3 0.82 14.26 -30.33
C ARG A 3 1.59 13.93 -29.06
N ILE A 4 1.41 14.77 -28.04
CA ILE A 4 1.51 14.35 -26.65
C ILE A 4 0.31 13.42 -26.49
N THR A 5 0.53 12.11 -26.54
CA THR A 5 -0.53 11.16 -26.20
C THR A 5 -0.83 11.38 -24.73
N ASP A 6 -2.04 11.87 -24.45
CA ASP A 6 -2.55 12.02 -23.09
C ASP A 6 -2.31 10.71 -22.36
N LEU A 7 -1.39 10.79 -21.40
CA LEU A 7 -0.79 9.65 -20.75
C LEU A 7 -1.85 9.13 -19.78
N VAL A 8 -2.72 8.26 -20.30
CA VAL A 8 -3.82 7.69 -19.54
C VAL A 8 -3.24 7.07 -18.28
N ASP A 9 -3.57 7.74 -17.18
CA ASP A 9 -3.21 7.37 -15.83
C ASP A 9 -3.66 5.93 -15.58
N ILE A 10 -2.84 5.13 -14.90
CA ILE A 10 -3.27 3.79 -14.53
C ILE A 10 -4.53 3.86 -13.67
N PHE A 11 -4.82 4.98 -12.99
CA PHE A 11 -6.05 5.18 -12.22
C PHE A 11 -7.32 5.33 -13.06
N ASN A 12 -7.21 5.52 -14.39
CA ASN A 12 -8.36 5.47 -15.30
C ASN A 12 -8.47 4.08 -15.94
N ALA A 13 -9.08 3.15 -15.20
CA ALA A 13 -9.18 1.74 -15.56
C ALA A 13 -9.79 1.51 -16.95
N ASP A 14 -10.86 2.24 -17.29
CA ASP A 14 -11.58 2.07 -18.57
C ASP A 14 -10.78 2.57 -19.77
N ALA A 15 -10.10 3.71 -19.65
CA ALA A 15 -9.25 4.22 -20.72
C ALA A 15 -7.96 3.38 -20.86
N PHE A 16 -7.44 2.86 -19.75
CA PHE A 16 -6.27 1.98 -19.74
C PHE A 16 -6.57 0.63 -20.39
N ALA A 17 -7.70 -0.01 -20.05
CA ALA A 17 -8.11 -1.28 -20.63
C ALA A 17 -8.28 -1.17 -22.15
N LYS A 18 -8.94 -0.10 -22.63
CA LYS A 18 -9.12 0.15 -24.07
C LYS A 18 -7.80 0.35 -24.84
N GLU A 19 -6.81 0.96 -24.20
CA GLU A 19 -5.50 1.19 -24.83
C GLU A 19 -4.66 -0.10 -24.88
N VAL A 20 -4.69 -0.88 -23.79
CA VAL A 20 -4.03 -2.19 -23.73
C VAL A 20 -4.68 -3.15 -24.73
N ASP A 21 -6.01 -3.12 -24.88
CA ASP A 21 -6.72 -4.00 -25.83
C ASP A 21 -6.45 -3.71 -27.30
N ARG A 22 -5.91 -2.54 -27.65
CA ARG A 22 -5.44 -2.23 -29.01
C ARG A 22 -4.13 -2.94 -29.37
N LEU A 23 -3.42 -3.48 -28.39
CA LEU A 23 -2.17 -4.19 -28.62
C LEU A 23 -2.43 -5.64 -29.04
N SER A 24 -1.70 -6.09 -30.05
CA SER A 24 -1.96 -7.35 -30.76
C SER A 24 -1.42 -8.61 -30.06
N SER A 25 -0.47 -8.49 -29.13
CA SER A 25 0.11 -9.66 -28.43
C SER A 25 0.01 -9.53 -26.91
N ALA A 26 -0.14 -10.66 -26.21
CA ALA A 26 -0.19 -10.70 -24.76
C ALA A 26 1.12 -10.19 -24.12
N ALA A 27 2.27 -10.48 -24.73
CA ALA A 27 3.56 -9.92 -24.31
C ALA A 27 3.61 -8.39 -24.42
N SER A 28 3.15 -7.82 -25.54
CA SER A 28 3.12 -6.35 -25.71
C SER A 28 2.16 -5.65 -24.74
N LYS A 29 1.02 -6.29 -24.47
CA LYS A 29 0.08 -5.84 -23.42
C LYS A 29 0.78 -5.83 -22.06
N ALA A 30 1.42 -6.94 -21.71
CA ALA A 30 2.09 -7.13 -20.43
C ALA A 30 3.23 -6.11 -20.22
N ASP A 31 4.07 -5.88 -21.23
CA ASP A 31 5.17 -4.90 -21.13
C ASP A 31 4.65 -3.46 -20.96
N THR A 32 3.56 -3.11 -21.64
CA THR A 32 2.92 -1.80 -21.48
C THR A 32 2.41 -1.61 -20.04
N ILE A 33 1.74 -2.63 -19.51
CA ILE A 33 1.25 -2.63 -18.12
C ILE A 33 2.40 -2.53 -17.12
N ALA A 34 3.44 -3.35 -17.31
CA ALA A 34 4.61 -3.37 -16.44
C ALA A 34 5.34 -2.02 -16.44
N PHE A 35 5.55 -1.41 -17.60
CA PHE A 35 6.19 -0.10 -17.71
C PHE A 35 5.41 0.99 -16.97
N ARG A 36 4.08 1.05 -17.16
CA ARG A 36 3.25 2.06 -16.49
C ARG A 36 3.19 1.83 -14.99
N THR A 37 3.02 0.58 -14.56
CA THR A 37 3.00 0.22 -13.14
C THR A 37 4.32 0.58 -12.47
N LYS A 38 5.47 0.28 -13.10
CA LYS A 38 6.79 0.67 -12.59
C LYS A 38 6.95 2.18 -12.44
N ARG A 39 6.41 2.96 -13.39
CA ARG A 39 6.39 4.41 -13.30
C ARG A 39 5.54 4.88 -12.12
N THR A 40 4.32 4.38 -11.96
CA THR A 40 3.45 4.78 -10.84
C THR A 40 4.07 4.42 -9.49
N ILE A 41 4.66 3.23 -9.36
CA ILE A 41 5.40 2.82 -8.16
C ILE A 41 6.53 3.83 -7.84
N ARG A 42 7.28 4.28 -8.85
CA ARG A 42 8.35 5.27 -8.66
C ARG A 42 7.79 6.63 -8.21
N ASP A 43 6.75 7.10 -8.88
CA ASP A 43 6.16 8.41 -8.65
C ASP A 43 5.52 8.48 -7.25
N LEU A 44 4.96 7.36 -6.76
CA LEU A 44 4.32 7.26 -5.45
C LEU A 44 5.23 6.70 -4.36
N MET A 45 6.48 6.31 -4.67
CA MET A 45 7.40 5.64 -3.75
C MET A 45 7.56 6.41 -2.43
N GLN A 46 7.66 7.74 -2.51
CA GLN A 46 7.82 8.61 -1.33
C GLN A 46 6.58 8.67 -0.44
N GLN A 47 5.40 8.27 -0.94
CA GLN A 47 4.17 8.29 -0.16
C GLN A 47 4.02 7.07 0.76
N ASP A 48 4.64 5.95 0.38
CA ASP A 48 4.58 4.69 1.13
C ASP A 48 5.71 3.76 0.66
N PRO A 49 6.96 4.02 1.09
CA PRO A 49 8.13 3.31 0.59
C PRO A 49 8.04 1.80 0.81
N ALA A 50 7.48 1.37 1.93
CA ALA A 50 7.31 -0.03 2.30
C ALA A 50 6.39 -0.76 1.31
N PHE A 51 5.19 -0.23 1.07
CA PHE A 51 4.23 -0.78 0.13
C PHE A 51 4.81 -0.83 -1.30
N TYR A 52 5.31 0.29 -1.81
CA TYR A 52 5.75 0.39 -3.20
C TYR A 52 7.05 -0.37 -3.47
N SER A 53 7.96 -0.49 -2.50
CA SER A 53 9.17 -1.32 -2.62
C SER A 53 8.82 -2.79 -2.82
N ARG A 54 7.86 -3.32 -2.04
CA ARG A 54 7.37 -4.70 -2.19
C ARG A 54 6.82 -4.97 -3.58
N PHE A 55 5.95 -4.10 -4.09
CA PHE A 55 5.39 -4.26 -5.44
C PHE A 55 6.43 -4.04 -6.55
N SER A 56 7.39 -3.14 -6.33
CA SER A 56 8.53 -2.96 -7.24
C SER A 56 9.28 -4.28 -7.42
N LYS A 57 9.61 -4.95 -6.31
CA LYS A 57 10.30 -6.24 -6.33
C LYS A 57 9.47 -7.33 -7.03
N LEU A 58 8.18 -7.45 -6.69
CA LEU A 58 7.28 -8.43 -7.33
C LEU A 58 7.17 -8.22 -8.85
N LEU A 59 7.12 -6.96 -9.29
CA LEU A 59 7.05 -6.61 -10.70
C LEU A 59 8.36 -6.94 -11.42
N GLU A 60 9.50 -6.61 -10.82
CA GLU A 60 10.82 -6.95 -11.36
C GLU A 60 11.05 -8.47 -11.45
N ASP A 61 10.57 -9.23 -10.47
CA ASP A 61 10.59 -10.69 -10.49
C ASP A 61 9.74 -11.27 -11.62
N ALA A 62 8.56 -10.69 -11.88
CA ALA A 62 7.71 -11.11 -13.01
C ALA A 62 8.39 -10.82 -14.36
N ILE A 63 8.95 -9.62 -14.54
CA ILE A 63 9.68 -9.24 -15.77
C ILE A 63 10.88 -10.17 -15.99
N ARG A 64 11.64 -10.45 -14.92
CA ARG A 64 12.81 -11.34 -14.99
C ARG A 64 12.41 -12.77 -15.37
N ALA A 65 11.40 -13.33 -14.71
CA ALA A 65 10.93 -14.68 -15.00
C ALA A 65 10.44 -14.82 -16.46
N PHE A 66 9.79 -13.79 -17.00
CA PHE A 66 9.41 -13.76 -18.43
C PHE A 66 10.64 -13.72 -19.35
N ARG A 67 11.62 -12.85 -19.07
CA ARG A 67 12.87 -12.78 -19.85
C ARG A 67 13.68 -14.08 -19.84
N GLU A 68 13.62 -14.80 -18.72
CA GLU A 68 14.24 -16.13 -18.56
C GLU A 68 13.39 -17.26 -19.17
N GLN A 69 12.31 -16.94 -19.88
CA GLN A 69 11.38 -17.89 -20.50
C GLN A 69 10.74 -18.88 -19.49
N ARG A 70 10.65 -18.47 -18.22
CA ARG A 70 10.00 -19.24 -17.14
C ARG A 70 8.51 -18.98 -17.04
N LEU A 71 8.00 -17.97 -17.77
CA LEU A 71 6.58 -17.63 -17.88
C LEU A 71 6.21 -17.56 -19.36
N SER A 72 5.02 -18.06 -19.70
CA SER A 72 4.39 -17.79 -20.99
C SER A 72 3.88 -16.35 -21.07
N ASP A 73 3.60 -15.87 -22.30
CA ASP A 73 3.03 -14.54 -22.53
C ASP A 73 1.73 -14.30 -21.75
N ALA A 74 0.86 -15.32 -21.68
CA ALA A 74 -0.41 -15.25 -20.97
C ALA A 74 -0.21 -15.18 -19.44
N GLU A 75 0.72 -15.98 -18.90
CA GLU A 75 1.04 -15.95 -17.46
C GLU A 75 1.71 -14.64 -17.06
N TYR A 76 2.59 -14.11 -17.91
CA TYR A 76 3.23 -12.81 -17.69
C TYR A 76 2.17 -11.70 -17.67
N LEU A 77 1.28 -11.66 -18.68
CA LEU A 77 0.17 -10.71 -18.75
C LEU A 77 -0.69 -10.76 -17.48
N HIS A 78 -1.17 -11.94 -17.10
CA HIS A 78 -2.01 -12.09 -15.92
C HIS A 78 -1.30 -11.64 -14.64
N LYS A 79 0.00 -11.96 -14.50
CA LYS A 79 0.78 -11.61 -13.33
C LYS A 79 0.98 -10.09 -13.21
N VAL A 80 1.28 -9.40 -14.31
CA VAL A 80 1.46 -7.93 -14.29
C VAL A 80 0.14 -7.19 -14.14
N GLU A 81 -0.96 -7.68 -14.72
CA GLU A 81 -2.30 -7.11 -14.52
C GLU A 81 -2.68 -7.15 -13.04
N ARG A 82 -2.48 -8.30 -12.38
CA ARG A 82 -2.78 -8.45 -10.96
C ARG A 82 -1.91 -7.51 -10.09
N ILE A 83 -0.63 -7.35 -10.42
CA ILE A 83 0.26 -6.42 -9.72
C ILE A 83 -0.22 -4.98 -9.94
N ALA A 84 -0.54 -4.60 -11.18
CA ALA A 84 -1.03 -3.27 -11.53
C ALA A 84 -2.34 -2.93 -10.82
N GLU A 85 -3.29 -3.86 -10.76
CA GLU A 85 -4.58 -3.69 -10.08
C GLU A 85 -4.38 -3.47 -8.58
N ARG A 86 -3.49 -4.25 -7.94
CA ARG A 86 -3.16 -4.10 -6.51
C ARG A 86 -2.46 -2.78 -6.21
N VAL A 87 -1.59 -2.32 -7.09
CA VAL A 87 -0.94 -1.00 -6.98
C VAL A 87 -1.97 0.12 -7.15
N ARG A 88 -2.87 0.00 -8.15
CA ARG A 88 -3.90 0.99 -8.47
C ARG A 88 -4.90 1.15 -7.33
N ASN A 89 -5.52 0.07 -6.90
CA ASN A 89 -6.63 0.17 -5.96
C ASN A 89 -6.15 0.23 -4.52
N ARG A 90 -4.84 0.03 -4.29
CA ARG A 90 -4.26 -0.39 -3.00
C ARG A 90 -4.94 -1.63 -2.38
N THR A 91 -6.01 -2.15 -2.97
CA THR A 91 -6.63 -3.42 -2.62
C THR A 91 -5.77 -4.54 -3.17
N GLY A 92 -4.94 -5.08 -2.30
CA GLY A 92 -4.87 -6.54 -2.28
C GLY A 92 -6.28 -7.07 -2.00
N ASP A 93 -6.61 -8.24 -2.53
CA ASP A 93 -7.76 -9.06 -2.10
C ASP A 93 -7.81 -9.27 -0.56
N ASP A 94 -6.76 -8.84 0.14
CA ASP A 94 -6.53 -8.83 1.57
C ASP A 94 -7.03 -7.58 2.32
N ILE A 95 -7.54 -6.52 1.68
CA ILE A 95 -8.11 -5.37 2.41
C ILE A 95 -9.50 -5.72 2.97
N PRO A 96 -9.73 -5.64 4.30
CA PRO A 96 -11.04 -5.91 4.88
C PRO A 96 -12.10 -4.89 4.45
N ALA A 97 -13.35 -5.34 4.31
CA ALA A 97 -14.47 -4.49 3.87
C ALA A 97 -14.67 -3.25 4.75
N ALA A 98 -14.32 -3.34 6.04
CA ALA A 98 -14.35 -2.21 6.98
C ALA A 98 -13.48 -1.01 6.52
N LEU A 99 -12.44 -1.25 5.72
CA LEU A 99 -11.54 -0.21 5.23
C LEU A 99 -11.94 0.34 3.85
N ALA A 100 -13.00 -0.18 3.22
CA ALA A 100 -13.31 0.11 1.81
C ALA A 100 -13.41 1.61 1.48
N HIS A 101 -13.88 2.42 2.44
CA HIS A 101 -14.07 3.88 2.28
C HIS A 101 -13.06 4.74 3.07
N ARG A 102 -12.01 4.14 3.65
CA ARG A 102 -11.02 4.85 4.47
C ARG A 102 -9.63 4.70 3.85
N ASP A 103 -9.33 5.48 2.81
CA ASP A 103 -8.12 5.31 1.99
C ASP A 103 -6.80 5.46 2.76
N VAL A 104 -6.77 6.28 3.81
CA VAL A 104 -5.59 6.42 4.67
C VAL A 104 -5.48 5.24 5.64
N ALA A 105 -6.58 4.80 6.24
CA ALA A 105 -6.60 3.58 7.03
C ALA A 105 -6.19 2.34 6.22
N LYS A 106 -6.51 2.26 4.92
CA LYS A 106 -5.98 1.20 4.02
C LYS A 106 -4.46 1.21 3.93
N ALA A 107 -3.84 2.40 3.97
CA ALA A 107 -2.38 2.53 3.93
C ALA A 107 -1.76 2.07 5.26
N PHE A 108 -2.35 2.46 6.39
CA PHE A 108 -1.93 1.97 7.71
C PHE A 108 -2.06 0.45 7.83
N PHE A 109 -3.12 -0.12 7.24
CA PHE A 109 -3.30 -1.57 7.18
C PHE A 109 -2.14 -2.28 6.48
N GLY A 110 -1.62 -1.70 5.39
CA GLY A 110 -0.44 -2.23 4.70
C GLY A 110 0.78 -2.32 5.60
N VAL A 111 1.04 -1.27 6.37
CA VAL A 111 2.15 -1.21 7.35
C VAL A 111 1.97 -2.27 8.44
N LEU A 112 0.77 -2.37 9.01
CA LEU A 112 0.48 -3.33 10.08
C LEU A 112 0.57 -4.78 9.59
N GLN A 113 0.14 -5.06 8.36
CA GLN A 113 0.29 -6.39 7.78
C GLN A 113 1.75 -6.79 7.60
N GLU A 114 2.64 -5.85 7.30
CA GLU A 114 4.08 -6.13 7.21
C GLU A 114 4.63 -6.51 8.58
N VAL A 115 4.34 -5.73 9.61
CA VAL A 115 4.82 -6.00 10.98
C VAL A 115 4.21 -7.28 11.56
N PHE A 116 2.91 -7.48 11.40
CA PHE A 116 2.23 -8.67 11.95
C PHE A 116 2.52 -9.95 11.17
N SER A 117 3.04 -9.87 9.94
CA SER A 117 3.40 -11.06 9.17
C SER A 117 4.51 -11.88 9.84
N ASP A 118 5.34 -11.25 10.67
CA ASP A 118 6.36 -11.92 11.47
C ASP A 118 5.77 -12.67 12.69
N HIS A 119 4.54 -12.34 13.09
CA HIS A 119 3.83 -12.88 14.25
C HIS A 119 2.69 -13.86 13.91
N THR A 120 2.56 -14.24 12.63
CA THR A 120 1.45 -15.01 12.05
C THR A 120 1.15 -16.37 12.74
N VAL A 121 2.06 -16.86 13.59
CA VAL A 121 1.91 -18.17 14.27
C VAL A 121 1.00 -18.11 15.50
N GLN A 122 0.76 -16.93 16.11
CA GLN A 122 0.11 -16.85 17.42
C GLN A 122 -1.35 -16.37 17.43
N VAL A 123 -1.84 -15.71 16.38
CA VAL A 123 -3.16 -15.06 16.42
C VAL A 123 -4.07 -15.54 15.30
N ALA A 124 -5.13 -16.26 15.67
CA ALA A 124 -6.26 -16.45 14.77
C ALA A 124 -6.88 -15.07 14.55
N ASN A 125 -6.78 -14.54 13.32
CA ASN A 125 -7.39 -13.28 12.85
C ASN A 125 -6.53 -11.99 12.83
N VAL A 126 -5.22 -12.12 12.57
CA VAL A 126 -4.29 -10.98 12.29
C VAL A 126 -4.85 -9.96 11.29
N ARG A 127 -5.65 -10.41 10.32
CA ARG A 127 -6.25 -9.56 9.29
C ARG A 127 -7.29 -8.60 9.88
N ASP A 128 -8.26 -9.10 10.63
CA ASP A 128 -9.31 -8.24 11.21
C ASP A 128 -8.73 -7.33 12.29
N ILE A 129 -7.76 -7.84 13.06
CA ILE A 129 -6.96 -7.07 14.01
C ILE A 129 -6.26 -5.90 13.31
N GLY A 130 -5.52 -6.18 12.23
CA GLY A 130 -4.86 -5.14 11.45
C GLY A 130 -5.83 -4.07 10.97
N ALA A 131 -7.03 -4.45 10.51
CA ALA A 131 -8.02 -3.47 10.07
C ALA A 131 -8.61 -2.65 11.22
N MET A 132 -8.89 -3.25 12.37
CA MET A 132 -9.35 -2.53 13.57
C MET A 132 -8.31 -1.51 14.03
N VAL A 133 -7.05 -1.93 14.15
CA VAL A 133 -5.94 -1.07 14.54
C VAL A 133 -5.74 0.06 13.52
N SER A 134 -5.84 -0.23 12.22
CA SER A 134 -5.75 0.77 11.16
C SER A 134 -6.81 1.87 11.26
N LEU A 135 -8.05 1.49 11.58
CA LEU A 135 -9.15 2.44 11.75
C LEU A 135 -8.93 3.30 12.98
N ALA A 136 -8.56 2.69 14.10
CA ALA A 136 -8.30 3.42 15.35
C ALA A 136 -7.16 4.43 15.18
N ILE A 137 -6.05 4.03 14.54
CA ILE A 137 -4.94 4.92 14.23
C ILE A 137 -5.41 6.10 13.35
N ASP A 138 -6.22 5.83 12.33
CA ASP A 138 -6.77 6.86 11.45
C ASP A 138 -7.66 7.85 12.19
N ASP A 139 -8.49 7.37 13.11
CA ASP A 139 -9.32 8.22 13.97
C ASP A 139 -8.47 9.07 14.92
N ILE A 140 -7.44 8.50 15.57
CA ILE A 140 -6.52 9.22 16.46
C ILE A 140 -5.81 10.35 15.71
N VAL A 141 -5.31 10.08 14.51
CA VAL A 141 -4.65 11.08 13.66
C VAL A 141 -5.61 12.21 13.31
N GLN A 142 -6.84 11.89 12.93
CA GLN A 142 -7.84 12.90 12.57
C GLN A 142 -8.27 13.75 13.78
N GLU A 143 -8.39 13.15 14.96
CA GLU A 143 -8.75 13.86 16.20
C GLU A 143 -7.67 14.87 16.64
N HIS A 144 -6.40 14.48 16.53
CA HIS A 144 -5.28 15.30 16.99
C HIS A 144 -4.80 16.31 15.95
N ARG A 145 -5.25 16.17 14.69
CA ARG A 145 -4.87 17.02 13.58
C ARG A 145 -5.36 18.44 13.79
N ILE A 146 -4.41 19.38 13.75
CA ILE A 146 -4.68 20.83 13.66
C ILE A 146 -4.04 21.42 12.40
N VAL A 147 -4.34 22.68 12.07
CA VAL A 147 -3.71 23.36 10.93
C VAL A 147 -2.18 23.35 11.07
N HIS A 148 -1.46 23.01 10.00
CA HIS A 148 0.01 22.89 9.95
C HIS A 148 0.63 21.88 10.94
N TRP A 149 -0.13 20.90 11.43
CA TRP A 149 0.37 19.85 12.33
C TRP A 149 1.60 19.10 11.79
N THR A 150 1.74 18.98 10.45
CA THR A 150 2.86 18.31 9.78
C THR A 150 4.23 18.95 10.04
N ARG A 151 4.26 20.20 10.55
CA ARG A 151 5.49 20.88 11.01
C ARG A 151 5.56 21.07 12.52
N ASN A 152 4.50 20.74 13.23
CA ASN A 152 4.41 20.91 14.68
C ASN A 152 4.82 19.61 15.39
N THR A 153 6.04 19.57 15.91
CA THR A 153 6.59 18.42 16.63
C THR A 153 5.77 18.05 17.86
N ASP A 154 5.19 19.01 18.57
CA ASP A 154 4.40 18.74 19.77
C ASP A 154 3.07 18.06 19.44
N VAL A 155 2.44 18.44 18.32
CA VAL A 155 1.23 17.75 17.84
C VAL A 155 1.57 16.34 17.38
N GLN A 156 2.67 16.18 16.64
CA GLN A 156 3.11 14.87 16.18
C GLN A 156 3.48 13.94 17.35
N ASN A 157 4.17 14.45 18.37
CA ASN A 157 4.49 13.68 19.57
C ASN A 157 3.23 13.28 20.34
N ARG A 158 2.23 14.17 20.44
CA ARG A 158 0.93 13.81 21.02
C ARG A 158 0.21 12.72 20.23
N MET A 159 0.25 12.78 18.90
CA MET A 159 -0.28 11.70 18.05
C MET A 159 0.47 10.40 18.27
N LYS A 160 1.81 10.43 18.34
CA LYS A 160 2.62 9.22 18.61
C LYS A 160 2.21 8.58 19.92
N LEU A 161 2.17 9.36 21.00
CA LEU A 161 1.79 8.89 22.33
C LEU A 161 0.38 8.30 22.33
N ALA A 162 -0.61 8.96 21.72
CA ALA A 162 -1.97 8.43 21.65
C ALA A 162 -2.07 7.12 20.86
N ILE A 163 -1.31 6.99 19.76
CA ILE A 163 -1.25 5.74 18.98
C ILE A 163 -0.53 4.65 19.79
N GLU A 164 0.57 4.99 20.45
CA GLU A 164 1.35 4.08 21.29
C GLU A 164 0.51 3.53 22.45
N ASP A 165 -0.20 4.40 23.18
CA ASP A 165 -1.12 4.04 24.26
C ASP A 165 -2.20 3.07 23.74
N TYR A 166 -2.81 3.38 22.59
CA TYR A 166 -3.80 2.49 21.96
C TYR A 166 -3.21 1.12 21.60
N LEU A 167 -2.01 1.10 21.01
CA LEU A 167 -1.34 -0.15 20.63
C LEU A 167 -1.03 -0.99 21.87
N PHE A 168 -0.53 -0.40 22.96
CA PHE A 168 -0.28 -1.11 24.21
C PHE A 168 -1.55 -1.71 24.81
N GLU A 169 -2.62 -0.91 24.93
CA GLU A 169 -3.91 -1.42 25.42
C GLU A 169 -4.46 -2.56 24.55
N PHE A 170 -4.32 -2.43 23.24
CA PHE A 170 -4.80 -3.42 22.29
C PHE A 170 -4.00 -4.72 22.37
N MET A 171 -2.68 -4.63 22.44
CA MET A 171 -1.77 -5.78 22.58
C MET A 171 -2.02 -6.56 23.85
N GLU A 172 -2.24 -5.89 24.99
CA GLU A 172 -2.60 -6.54 26.25
C GLU A 172 -3.92 -7.32 26.14
N ARG A 173 -4.91 -6.76 25.44
CA ARG A 173 -6.24 -7.39 25.28
C ARG A 173 -6.21 -8.61 24.38
N GLU A 174 -5.50 -8.53 23.26
CA GLU A 174 -5.43 -9.60 22.25
C GLU A 174 -4.28 -10.59 22.50
N ASN A 175 -3.50 -10.41 23.58
CA ASN A 175 -2.32 -11.20 23.91
C ASN A 175 -1.32 -11.28 22.74
N LEU A 176 -1.12 -10.14 22.07
CA LEU A 176 -0.16 -9.96 20.98
C LEU A 176 1.11 -9.31 21.56
N GLU A 177 2.26 -9.92 21.33
CA GLU A 177 3.54 -9.36 21.75
C GLU A 177 4.24 -8.69 20.56
N LEU A 178 4.30 -7.35 20.56
CA LEU A 178 5.21 -6.60 19.69
C LEU A 178 6.38 -6.08 20.49
N SER A 179 7.56 -6.09 19.88
CA SER A 179 8.74 -5.43 20.41
C SER A 179 8.63 -3.91 20.28
N PHE A 180 9.38 -3.18 21.11
CA PHE A 180 9.47 -1.71 21.01
C PHE A 180 9.91 -1.24 19.61
N GLU A 181 10.81 -1.98 18.96
CA GLU A 181 11.26 -1.65 17.59
C GLU A 181 10.11 -1.74 16.57
N GLU A 182 9.21 -2.69 16.74
CA GLU A 182 8.04 -2.86 15.86
C GLU A 182 7.02 -1.76 16.08
N ILE A 183 6.78 -1.36 17.33
CA ILE A 183 5.91 -0.24 17.68
C ILE A 183 6.47 1.05 17.08
N ASP A 184 7.77 1.32 17.26
CA ASP A 184 8.43 2.50 16.68
C ASP A 184 8.29 2.52 15.15
N ARG A 185 8.50 1.37 14.49
CA ARG A 185 8.35 1.22 13.04
C ARG A 185 6.92 1.51 12.57
N ILE A 186 5.90 1.06 13.31
CA ILE A 186 4.49 1.37 13.04
C ILE A 186 4.27 2.88 13.17
N LEU A 187 4.69 3.47 14.29
CA LEU A 187 4.49 4.89 14.60
C LEU A 187 5.12 5.81 13.55
N GLU A 188 6.36 5.53 13.14
CA GLU A 188 7.07 6.30 12.11
C GLU A 188 6.37 6.20 10.75
N SER A 189 6.08 4.98 10.30
CA SER A 189 5.49 4.73 8.99
C SER A 189 4.09 5.33 8.87
N VAL A 190 3.26 5.16 9.90
CA VAL A 190 1.91 5.75 9.97
C VAL A 190 1.99 7.26 9.93
N LEU A 191 2.91 7.89 10.67
CA LEU A 191 3.04 9.35 10.64
C LEU A 191 3.55 9.88 9.31
N ASP A 192 4.46 9.19 8.64
CA ASP A 192 4.91 9.57 7.30
C ASP A 192 3.76 9.53 6.30
N ILE A 193 2.96 8.45 6.31
CA ILE A 193 1.77 8.32 5.50
C ILE A 193 0.77 9.44 5.83
N ALA A 194 0.52 9.69 7.12
CA ALA A 194 -0.42 10.72 7.57
C ALA A 194 0.03 12.12 7.13
N ARG A 195 1.33 12.44 7.20
CA ARG A 195 1.88 13.71 6.73
C ARG A 195 1.61 13.90 5.24
N VAL A 196 1.75 12.87 4.43
CA VAL A 196 1.53 12.96 2.97
C VAL A 196 0.03 13.06 2.65
N ARG A 197 -0.81 12.36 3.40
CA ARG A 197 -2.25 12.21 3.09
C ARG A 197 -3.15 13.26 3.73
N TYR A 198 -2.70 13.90 4.81
CA TYR A 198 -3.43 14.93 5.55
C TYR A 198 -2.71 16.29 5.63
N ALA A 199 -1.62 16.48 4.87
CA ALA A 199 -0.98 17.80 4.69
C ALA A 199 -1.90 18.82 4.03
#